data_AF-A0A1G6HJD1-F1
#
_entry.id   AF-A0A1G6HJD1-F1
#
_cell.length_a   1.000
_cell.length_b   1.000
_cell.length_c   1.000
_cell.angle_alpha   90.00
_cell.angle_beta   90.00
_cell.angle_gamma   90.00
#
_symmetry.space_group_name_H-M   'P 1'
#
loop_
_entity.id
_entity.type
_entity.pdbx_description
1 polymer ?
#
loop_
_entity_poly.entity_id
_entity_poly.type
_entity_poly.pdbx_seq_one_letter_code
_entity_poly.pdbx_strand_id
1 'polypeptide(L)'
;GIEETLTYMNFPTEHWRKIRTNNAMERVNREIKRRTKAIGAFPDGASALMLVCARLRYVANSRWGCKNYMNMDHLNEIADESYEYID
;
A
#
# COMPACT_ATOMS: atom_id res chain seq x y z
N GLY A 1 -15.67 9.11 10.77
CA GLY A 1 -15.61 10.35 11.55
C GLY A 1 -14.21 10.96 11.52
N ILE A 2 -13.99 11.99 12.34
CA ILE A 2 -12.68 12.66 12.47
C ILE A 2 -11.65 11.71 13.11
N GLU A 3 -12.10 10.91 14.07
CA GLU A 3 -11.26 9.96 14.83
C GLU A 3 -10.58 8.92 13.92
N GLU A 4 -11.34 8.31 13.00
CA GLU A 4 -10.83 7.31 12.06
C GLU A 4 -9.83 7.91 11.05
N THR A 5 -9.90 9.23 10.83
CA THR A 5 -8.94 9.94 9.97
C THR A 5 -7.62 10.21 10.71
N LEU A 6 -7.66 10.30 12.04
CA LEU A 6 -6.51 10.62 12.89
C LEU A 6 -5.82 9.37 13.47
N THR A 7 -6.40 8.17 13.32
CA THR A 7 -5.83 6.90 13.83
C THR A 7 -4.37 6.67 13.40
N TYR A 8 -3.95 7.21 12.25
CA TYR A 8 -2.54 7.10 11.82
C TYR A 8 -1.54 7.78 12.77
N MET A 9 -2.00 8.70 13.62
CA MET A 9 -1.16 9.40 14.60
C MET A 9 -0.69 8.48 15.73
N ASN A 10 -1.30 7.31 15.90
CA ASN A 10 -0.88 6.29 16.87
C ASN A 10 0.37 5.51 16.44
N PHE A 11 0.91 5.80 15.25
CA PHE A 11 2.12 5.17 14.71
C PHE A 11 3.32 6.14 14.80
N PRO A 12 4.58 5.66 14.64
CA PRO A 12 5.74 6.54 14.56
C PRO A 12 5.56 7.67 13.54
N THR A 13 6.07 8.86 13.85
CA THR A 13 5.88 10.05 12.99
C THR A 13 6.46 9.86 11.57
N GLU A 14 7.50 9.03 11.47
CA GLU A 14 8.17 8.56 10.25
C GLU A 14 7.21 7.83 9.31
N HIS A 15 6.16 7.21 9.86
CA HIS A 15 5.16 6.45 9.13
C HIS A 15 3.95 7.29 8.69
N TRP A 16 3.68 8.42 9.33
CA TRP A 16 2.46 9.21 9.13
C TRP A 16 2.20 9.54 7.66
N ARG A 17 3.20 10.02 6.92
CA ARG A 17 3.04 10.41 5.50
C ARG A 17 2.60 9.23 4.64
N LYS A 18 3.10 8.03 4.94
CA LYS A 18 2.81 6.81 4.19
C LYS A 18 1.45 6.21 4.57
N ILE A 19 1.01 6.34 5.82
CA ILE A 19 -0.31 5.86 6.27
C ILE A 19 -1.42 6.82 5.83
N ARG A 20 -1.22 8.14 5.98
CA ARG A 20 -2.22 9.16 5.66
C ARG A 20 -2.54 9.28 4.17
N THR A 21 -1.72 8.69 3.30
CA THR A 21 -1.89 8.79 1.84
C THR A 21 -2.05 7.41 1.20
N ASN A 22 -2.83 7.35 0.13
CA ASN A 22 -3.08 6.15 -0.66
C ASN A 22 -2.23 6.09 -1.95
N ASN A 23 -1.15 6.89 -2.03
CA ASN A 23 -0.36 7.14 -3.25
C ASN A 23 0.05 5.87 -4.00
N ALA A 24 0.49 4.85 -3.27
CA ALA A 24 0.91 3.57 -3.84
C ALA A 24 -0.26 2.85 -4.55
N MET A 25 -1.42 2.82 -3.91
CA MET A 25 -2.64 2.21 -4.44
C MET A 25 -3.16 3.01 -5.64
N GLU A 26 -3.19 4.34 -5.55
CA GLU A 26 -3.61 5.20 -6.67
C GLU A 26 -2.73 5.02 -7.90
N ARG A 27 -1.41 4.90 -7.71
CA ARG A 27 -0.46 4.64 -8.79
C ARG A 27 -0.75 3.31 -9.49
N VAL A 28 -1.01 2.25 -8.73
CA VAL A 28 -1.37 0.93 -9.29
C VAL A 28 -2.72 1.00 -10.02
N ASN A 29 -3.74 1.60 -9.41
CA ASN A 29 -5.07 1.75 -9.98
C ASN A 29 -5.07 2.58 -11.27
N ARG A 30 -4.28 3.66 -11.31
CA ARG A 30 -4.13 4.49 -12.51
C ARG A 30 -3.53 3.70 -13.67
N GLU A 31 -2.54 2.86 -13.40
CA GLU A 31 -1.91 2.03 -14.43
C GLU A 31 -2.82 0.88 -14.89
N ILE A 32 -3.59 0.27 -13.98
CA ILE A 32 -4.65 -0.69 -14.36
C ILE A 32 -5.67 0.00 -15.27
N LYS A 33 -6.20 1.15 -14.86
CA LYS A 33 -7.18 1.93 -15.64
C LYS A 33 -6.65 2.32 -17.01
N ARG A 34 -5.36 2.70 -17.12
CA ARG A 34 -4.73 3.01 -18.40
C ARG A 34 -4.68 1.80 -19.33
N ARG A 35 -4.33 0.62 -18.82
CA ARG A 35 -4.23 -0.62 -19.62
C ARG A 35 -5.59 -1.16 -20.03
N THR A 36 -6.58 -1.13 -19.14
CA THR A 36 -7.93 -1.56 -19.48
C THR A 36 -8.59 -0.61 -20.48
N LYS A 37 -8.34 0.70 -20.38
CA LYS A 37 -8.84 1.69 -21.35
C LYS A 37 -8.36 1.41 -22.78
N ALA A 38 -7.12 0.93 -22.96
CA ALA A 38 -6.57 0.63 -24.27
C ALA A 38 -7.25 -0.58 -24.97
N ILE A 39 -7.90 -1.45 -24.19
CA ILE A 39 -8.59 -2.65 -24.70
C ILE A 39 -10.03 -2.33 -25.11
N GLY A 40 -10.68 -1.38 -24.43
CA GLY A 40 -12.05 -0.97 -24.71
C GLY A 40 -13.09 -1.96 -24.16
N ALA A 41 -13.09 -3.20 -24.64
CA ALA A 41 -14.00 -4.26 -24.21
C ALA A 41 -13.28 -5.61 -24.07
N PHE A 42 -13.54 -6.32 -22.97
CA PHE A 42 -13.01 -7.66 -22.74
C PHE A 42 -14.02 -8.71 -23.19
N PRO A 43 -13.55 -9.87 -23.70
CA PRO A 43 -14.42 -11.00 -24.02
C PRO A 43 -15.22 -11.53 -22.82
N ASP A 44 -14.64 -11.49 -21.62
CA ASP A 44 -15.27 -11.94 -20.37
C ASP A 44 -14.58 -11.35 -19.12
N GLY A 45 -15.07 -11.68 -17.93
CA GLY A 45 -14.47 -11.25 -16.67
C GLY A 45 -13.10 -11.90 -16.39
N ALA A 46 -12.86 -13.11 -16.89
CA ALA A 46 -11.62 -13.85 -16.63
C ALA A 46 -10.41 -13.23 -17.35
N SER A 47 -10.60 -12.79 -18.59
CA SER A 47 -9.61 -12.07 -19.39
C SER A 47 -9.28 -10.70 -18.80
N ALA A 48 -10.28 -9.98 -18.27
CA ALA A 48 -10.06 -8.74 -17.52
C ALA A 48 -9.25 -8.99 -16.25
N LEU A 49 -9.63 -10.01 -15.47
CA LEU A 49 -8.91 -10.41 -14.25
C LEU A 49 -7.46 -10.79 -14.56
N MET A 50 -7.22 -11.57 -15.62
CA MET A 50 -5.88 -11.99 -16.03
C MET A 50 -4.95 -10.81 -16.28
N LEU A 51 -5.44 -9.75 -16.96
CA LEU A 51 -4.64 -8.55 -17.18
C LEU A 51 -4.28 -7.85 -15.86
N VAL A 52 -5.27 -7.70 -14.96
CA VAL A 52 -5.05 -7.07 -13.66
C VAL A 52 -4.04 -7.87 -12.84
N CYS A 53 -4.21 -9.18 -12.75
CA CYS A 53 -3.29 -10.08 -12.05
C CYS A 53 -1.88 -10.05 -12.65
N ALA A 54 -1.75 -10.07 -13.98
CA ALA A 54 -0.46 -9.96 -14.65
C ALA A 54 0.23 -8.63 -14.29
N ARG A 55 -0.54 -7.53 -14.24
CA ARG A 55 -0.01 -6.22 -13.84
C ARG A 55 0.45 -6.19 -12.39
N LEU A 56 -0.36 -6.71 -11.47
CA LEU A 56 -0.03 -6.81 -10.05
C LEU A 56 1.21 -7.68 -9.82
N ARG A 57 1.30 -8.83 -10.50
CA ARG A 57 2.48 -9.71 -10.45
C ARG A 57 3.74 -8.98 -10.90
N TYR A 58 3.68 -8.22 -11.99
CA TYR A 58 4.83 -7.41 -12.41
C TYR A 58 5.23 -6.40 -11.33
N VAL A 59 4.25 -5.70 -10.75
CA VAL A 59 4.52 -4.68 -9.73
C VAL A 59 5.21 -5.31 -8.51
N ALA A 60 4.70 -6.45 -8.04
CA ALA A 60 5.28 -7.19 -6.92
C ALA A 60 6.72 -7.63 -7.18
N ASN A 61 7.07 -8.01 -8.41
CA ASN A 61 8.42 -8.42 -8.80
C ASN A 61 9.33 -7.25 -9.21
N SER A 62 8.84 -6.01 -9.17
CA SER A 62 9.64 -4.84 -9.52
C SER A 62 10.48 -4.38 -8.32
N ARG A 63 11.57 -3.63 -8.57
CA ARG A 63 12.39 -3.01 -7.50
C ARG A 63 11.55 -2.20 -6.51
N TRP A 64 10.47 -1.58 -6.99
CA TRP A 64 9.56 -0.82 -6.13
C TRP A 64 8.68 -1.75 -5.26
N GLY A 65 8.22 -2.87 -5.80
CA GLY A 65 7.39 -3.84 -5.06
C GLY A 65 8.18 -4.65 -4.03
N CYS A 66 9.47 -4.92 -4.28
CA CYS A 66 10.34 -5.61 -3.33
C CYS A 66 10.90 -4.70 -2.22
N LYS A 67 10.70 -3.39 -2.30
CA LYS A 67 11.23 -2.45 -1.30
C LYS A 67 10.29 -2.42 -0.09
N ASN A 68 10.86 -2.51 1.12
CA ASN A 68 10.12 -2.29 2.35
C ASN A 68 9.43 -0.92 2.33
N TYR A 69 8.10 -0.94 2.43
CA TYR A 69 7.31 0.28 2.39
C TYR A 69 7.44 1.07 3.70
N MET A 70 7.47 0.39 4.84
CA MET A 70 7.69 0.94 6.18
C MET A 70 8.97 0.38 6.79
N ASN A 71 9.63 1.15 7.68
CA ASN A 71 10.69 0.58 8.50
C ASN A 71 10.07 0.04 9.78
N MET A 72 10.19 -1.26 10.03
CA MET A 72 9.58 -1.86 11.21
C MET A 72 10.35 -1.54 12.48
N ASP A 73 11.61 -1.11 12.39
CA ASP A 73 12.43 -0.76 13.56
C ASP A 73 11.75 0.29 14.44
N HIS A 74 11.16 1.33 13.83
CA HIS A 74 10.44 2.38 14.57
C HIS A 74 9.21 1.87 15.34
N LEU A 75 8.60 0.77 14.90
CA LEU A 75 7.50 0.15 15.64
C LEU A 75 8.00 -0.68 16.81
N ASN A 76 9.14 -1.35 16.63
CA ASN A 76 9.78 -2.12 17.69
C ASN A 76 10.30 -1.19 18.80
N GLU A 77 10.91 -0.06 18.45
CA GLU A 77 11.36 0.96 19.41
C GLU A 77 10.23 1.44 20.33
N ILE A 78 9.06 1.80 19.76
CA ILE A 78 7.88 2.19 20.55
C ILE A 78 7.37 1.04 21.42
N ALA A 79 7.39 -0.19 20.89
CA ALA A 79 6.95 -1.35 21.65
C ALA A 79 7.89 -1.59 22.85
N ASP A 80 9.20 -1.55 22.64
CA ASP A 80 10.21 -1.76 23.67
C ASP A 80 10.12 -0.67 24.77
N GLU A 81 9.99 0.61 24.40
CA GLU A 81 9.74 1.71 25.35
C GLU A 81 8.45 1.49 26.16
N SER A 82 7.41 0.93 25.55
CA SER A 82 6.15 0.65 26.24
C SER A 82 6.26 -0.48 27.27
N TYR A 83 7.12 -1.48 27.01
CA TYR A 83 7.38 -2.57 27.97
C TYR A 83 8.28 -2.11 29.12
N GLU A 84 9.28 -1.25 28.85
CA GLU A 84 10.18 -0.70 29.88
C GLU A 84 9.46 0.20 30.91
N TYR A 85 8.31 0.78 30.56
CA TYR A 85 7.48 1.57 31.47
C TYR A 85 6.48 0.76 32.31
N ILE A 86 6.31 -0.54 32.04
CA ILE A 86 5.34 -1.42 32.71
C ILE A 86 6.02 -2.37 33.74
N ASP A 87 7.35 -2.53 33.66
CA ASP A 87 8.20 -3.15 34.71
C ASP A 87 8.66 -2.14 35.78
#